data_AF-A0A0M1I5H7-F1
#
_entry.id   AF-A0A0M1I5H7-F1
#
_cell.length_a   1.000
_cell.length_b   1.000
_cell.length_c   1.000
_cell.angle_alpha   90.00
_cell.angle_beta   90.00
_cell.angle_gamma   90.00
#
_symmetry.space_group_name_H-M   'P 1'
#
loop_
_entity.id
_entity.type
_entity.pdbx_description
1 polymer ?
#
loop_
_entity_poly.entity_id
_entity_poly.type
_entity_poly.pdbx_seq_one_letter_code
_entity_poly.pdbx_strand_id
1 'polypeptide(L)'
;MSALSEEEQLDNLKSFSKKYGSALIIGILIALIAFLGWQYWQKKTLAENQTRTAKVQQLMDQAQAAESNPDALNNLYAAADKIVKDAPDSIQAIQVEFMLAKIAYDKGDYAGAEKSLKKIETTKINDEGLVQLIKLRLSNAQLAQKKYDEALKTLSSVTDPAFKATAEEARGDVYVAKNDIASARKAYQSAWDVLLERKQERQILQIKLESVGVLVDDPEIERPILDTQVDES
;
A
#
# COMPACT_ATOMS: atom_id res chain seq x y z
N MET A 1 -10.93 -23.30 -69.16
CA MET A 1 -10.77 -21.84 -68.98
C MET A 1 -10.92 -21.57 -67.49
N SER A 2 -9.94 -21.16 -66.71
CA SER A 2 -8.58 -20.71 -67.02
C SER A 2 -7.66 -21.10 -65.86
N ALA A 3 -6.61 -21.86 -66.16
CA ALA A 3 -5.43 -21.93 -65.32
C ALA A 3 -4.74 -20.57 -65.48
N LEU A 4 -4.88 -19.70 -64.48
CA LEU A 4 -4.03 -18.53 -64.36
C LEU A 4 -2.70 -19.01 -63.79
N SER A 5 -1.79 -19.19 -64.74
CA SER A 5 -0.38 -19.51 -64.68
C SER A 5 0.34 -19.11 -63.36
N GLU A 6 1.00 -20.09 -62.74
CA GLU A 6 2.04 -19.87 -61.71
C GLU A 6 3.17 -18.96 -62.21
N GLU A 7 3.36 -18.82 -63.54
CA GLU A 7 4.38 -17.95 -64.11
C GLU A 7 4.01 -16.45 -64.03
N GLU A 8 2.72 -16.07 -64.05
CA GLU A 8 2.30 -14.66 -63.92
C GLU A 8 2.45 -14.14 -62.47
N GLN A 9 2.35 -15.01 -61.47
CA GLN A 9 2.56 -14.61 -60.07
C GLN A 9 4.04 -14.38 -59.75
N LEU A 10 4.94 -15.14 -60.39
CA LEU A 10 6.40 -14.98 -60.25
C LEU A 10 6.92 -13.71 -60.93
N ASP A 11 6.36 -13.32 -62.08
CA ASP A 11 6.76 -12.09 -62.78
C ASP A 11 6.20 -10.81 -62.11
N ASN A 12 5.02 -10.88 -61.50
CA ASN A 12 4.51 -9.80 -60.66
C ASN A 12 5.35 -9.63 -59.38
N LEU A 13 5.83 -10.72 -58.76
CA LEU A 13 6.74 -10.63 -57.61
C LEU A 13 8.12 -10.06 -57.99
N LYS A 14 8.68 -10.46 -59.14
CA LYS A 14 9.96 -9.93 -59.64
C LYS A 14 9.87 -8.44 -59.97
N SER A 15 8.79 -7.99 -60.62
CA SER A 15 8.61 -6.58 -60.97
C SER A 15 8.31 -5.70 -59.74
N PHE A 16 7.55 -6.20 -58.76
CA PHE A 16 7.34 -5.51 -57.48
C PHE A 16 8.63 -5.41 -56.66
N SER A 17 9.39 -6.50 -56.58
CA SER A 17 10.69 -6.54 -55.91
C SER A 17 11.72 -5.60 -56.54
N LYS A 18 11.73 -5.47 -57.87
CA LYS A 18 12.63 -4.53 -58.58
C LYS A 18 12.25 -3.05 -58.36
N LYS A 19 10.97 -2.75 -58.14
CA LYS A 19 10.46 -1.37 -58.02
C LYS A 19 10.37 -0.87 -56.56
N TYR A 20 10.14 -1.77 -55.60
CA TYR A 20 9.96 -1.42 -54.18
C TYR A 20 10.84 -2.23 -53.22
N GLY A 21 11.67 -3.16 -53.69
CA GLY A 21 12.45 -4.06 -52.83
C GLY A 21 13.35 -3.32 -51.84
N SER A 22 13.96 -2.20 -52.23
CA SER A 22 14.74 -1.36 -51.31
C SER A 22 13.87 -0.69 -50.23
N ALA A 23 12.71 -0.14 -50.59
CA ALA A 23 11.78 0.49 -49.65
C ALA A 23 11.12 -0.51 -48.69
N LEU A 24 10.81 -1.71 -49.17
CA LEU A 24 10.23 -2.80 -48.38
C LEU A 24 11.25 -3.33 -47.35
N ILE A 25 12.50 -3.52 -47.78
CA ILE A 25 13.61 -3.90 -46.89
C ILE A 25 13.83 -2.83 -45.81
N ILE A 26 13.84 -1.55 -46.18
CA ILE A 26 13.98 -0.43 -45.22
C ILE A 26 12.82 -0.40 -44.22
N GLY A 27 11.58 -0.58 -44.68
CA GLY A 27 10.39 -0.64 -43.80
C GLY A 27 10.45 -1.79 -42.80
N ILE A 28 10.87 -2.98 -43.23
CA ILE A 28 11.07 -4.14 -42.35
C ILE A 28 12.18 -3.87 -41.32
N LEU A 29 13.28 -3.23 -41.73
CA LEU A 29 14.38 -2.90 -40.83
C LEU A 29 13.96 -1.91 -39.74
N ILE A 30 13.18 -0.89 -40.09
CA ILE A 30 12.64 0.08 -39.11
C ILE A 30 11.68 -0.61 -38.14
N ALA A 31 10.79 -1.48 -38.64
CA ALA A 31 9.88 -2.25 -37.79
C ALA A 31 10.63 -3.17 -36.82
N LEU A 32 11.71 -3.82 -37.27
CA LEU A 32 12.56 -4.65 -36.43
C LEU A 32 13.30 -3.83 -35.35
N ILE A 33 13.83 -2.65 -35.69
CA ILE A 33 14.49 -1.77 -34.71
C ILE A 33 13.47 -1.30 -33.66
N ALA A 34 12.27 -0.89 -34.09
CA ALA A 34 11.21 -0.47 -33.17
C ALA A 34 10.77 -1.63 -32.26
N PHE A 35 10.60 -2.83 -32.82
CA PHE A 35 10.21 -4.03 -32.09
C PHE A 35 11.29 -4.46 -31.08
N LEU A 36 12.56 -4.49 -31.49
CA LEU A 36 13.69 -4.83 -30.62
C LEU A 36 13.91 -3.77 -29.54
N GLY A 37 13.72 -2.48 -29.86
CA GLY A 37 13.75 -1.39 -28.88
C GLY A 37 12.63 -1.52 -27.84
N TRP A 38 11.41 -1.84 -28.27
CA TRP A 38 10.27 -2.10 -27.39
C TRP A 38 10.49 -3.33 -26.52
N GLN A 39 10.95 -4.45 -27.10
CA GLN A 39 11.31 -5.68 -26.39
C GLN A 39 12.41 -5.44 -25.36
N TYR A 40 13.45 -4.68 -25.71
CA TYR A 40 14.55 -4.36 -24.79
C TYR A 40 14.06 -3.52 -23.61
N TRP A 41 13.23 -2.50 -23.87
CA TRP A 41 12.64 -1.66 -22.83
C TRP A 41 11.69 -2.47 -21.91
N GLN A 42 10.88 -3.34 -22.50
CA GLN A 42 9.97 -4.22 -21.76
C GLN A 42 10.73 -5.27 -20.93
N LYS A 43 11.80 -5.87 -21.48
CA LYS A 43 12.63 -6.86 -20.78
C LYS A 43 13.44 -6.22 -19.65
N LYS A 44 13.92 -4.99 -19.82
CA LYS A 44 14.56 -4.22 -18.75
C LYS A 44 13.57 -3.92 -17.61
N THR A 45 12.35 -3.52 -17.96
CA THR A 45 11.26 -3.26 -16.98
C THR A 45 10.85 -4.55 -16.24
N LEU A 46 10.72 -5.68 -16.94
CA LEU A 46 10.27 -6.95 -16.35
C LEU A 46 11.35 -7.61 -15.48
N ALA A 47 12.61 -7.59 -15.93
CA ALA A 47 13.74 -8.13 -15.17
C ALA A 47 14.04 -7.31 -13.91
N GLU A 48 13.92 -5.97 -13.98
CA GLU A 48 14.03 -5.14 -12.78
C GLU A 48 12.94 -5.47 -11.76
N ASN A 49 11.69 -5.67 -12.20
CA ASN A 49 10.58 -5.98 -11.29
C ASN A 49 10.74 -7.33 -10.56
N GLN A 50 11.15 -8.40 -11.26
CA GLN A 50 11.38 -9.71 -10.63
C GLN A 50 12.53 -9.69 -9.62
N THR A 51 13.61 -8.98 -9.93
CA THR A 51 14.75 -8.86 -9.02
C THR A 51 14.44 -7.95 -7.82
N ARG A 52 13.54 -6.98 -7.98
CA ARG A 52 13.10 -6.07 -6.91
C ARG A 52 12.18 -6.77 -5.90
N THR A 53 11.24 -7.60 -6.35
CA THR A 53 10.37 -8.37 -5.44
C THR A 53 11.17 -9.35 -4.58
N ALA A 54 12.17 -10.04 -5.18
CA ALA A 54 13.07 -10.93 -4.44
C ALA A 54 13.89 -10.17 -3.38
N LYS A 55 14.33 -8.93 -3.68
CA LYS A 55 15.04 -8.08 -2.71
C LYS A 55 14.15 -7.62 -1.56
N VAL A 56 12.90 -7.26 -1.82
CA VAL A 56 11.94 -6.91 -0.76
C VAL A 56 11.66 -8.12 0.14
N GLN A 57 11.49 -9.31 -0.46
CA GLN A 57 11.30 -10.55 0.32
C GLN A 57 12.52 -10.85 1.18
N GLN A 58 13.73 -10.78 0.61
CA GLN A 58 14.96 -11.00 1.36
C GLN A 58 15.13 -9.97 2.49
N LEU A 59 14.72 -8.71 2.29
CA LEU A 59 14.72 -7.70 3.35
C LEU A 59 13.72 -8.01 4.47
N MET A 60 12.54 -8.55 4.14
CA MET A 60 11.58 -9.01 5.14
C MET A 60 12.16 -10.14 5.99
N ASP A 61 12.79 -11.12 5.35
CA ASP A 61 13.42 -12.25 6.04
C ASP A 61 14.60 -11.77 6.92
N GLN A 62 15.38 -10.81 6.43
CA GLN A 62 16.46 -10.16 7.19
C GLN A 62 15.93 -9.33 8.36
N ALA A 63 14.78 -8.65 8.22
CA ALA A 63 14.17 -7.88 9.29
C ALA A 63 13.76 -8.77 10.47
N GLN A 64 13.19 -9.94 10.19
CA GLN A 64 12.87 -10.94 11.22
C GLN A 64 14.13 -11.49 11.90
N ALA A 65 15.19 -11.76 11.14
CA ALA A 65 16.46 -12.24 11.70
C ALA A 65 17.25 -11.16 12.46
N ALA A 66 17.04 -9.87 12.14
CA ALA A 66 17.75 -8.73 12.71
C ALA A 66 17.13 -8.22 14.02
N GLU A 67 16.03 -8.80 14.50
CA GLU A 67 15.32 -8.30 15.68
C GLU A 67 16.24 -8.19 16.91
N SER A 68 17.20 -9.12 17.03
CA SER A 68 18.16 -9.23 18.14
C SER A 68 19.60 -8.78 17.82
N ASN A 69 19.92 -8.33 16.60
CA ASN A 69 21.29 -7.95 16.20
C ASN A 69 21.36 -6.49 15.66
N PRO A 70 22.02 -5.57 16.38
CA PRO A 70 22.17 -4.17 15.96
C PRO A 70 22.87 -3.97 14.61
N ASP A 71 23.88 -4.78 14.28
CA ASP A 71 24.62 -4.65 13.01
C ASP A 71 23.76 -5.10 11.82
N ALA A 72 22.90 -6.10 12.05
CA ALA A 72 21.95 -6.57 11.04
C ALA A 72 20.88 -5.51 10.74
N LEU A 73 20.43 -4.74 11.75
CA LEU A 73 19.51 -3.61 11.53
C LEU A 73 20.16 -2.49 10.73
N ASN A 74 21.41 -2.13 11.04
CA ASN A 74 22.11 -1.09 10.28
C ASN A 74 22.26 -1.46 8.81
N ASN A 75 22.57 -2.72 8.52
CA ASN A 75 22.62 -3.25 7.15
C ASN A 75 21.24 -3.24 6.49
N LEU A 76 20.17 -3.58 7.23
CA LEU A 76 18.79 -3.51 6.75
C LEU A 76 18.41 -2.06 6.37
N TYR A 77 18.69 -1.09 7.24
CA TYR A 77 18.42 0.32 6.98
C TYR A 77 19.20 0.83 5.75
N ALA A 78 20.47 0.47 5.61
CA ALA A 78 21.27 0.86 4.46
C ALA A 78 20.75 0.25 3.14
N ALA A 79 20.36 -1.02 3.16
CA ALA A 79 19.78 -1.69 2.00
C ALA A 79 18.40 -1.12 1.64
N ALA A 80 17.58 -0.81 2.64
CA ALA A 80 16.29 -0.15 2.48
C ALA A 80 16.43 1.25 1.87
N ASP A 81 17.34 2.08 2.40
CA ASP A 81 17.60 3.43 1.90
C ASP A 81 18.08 3.42 0.45
N LYS A 82 18.86 2.40 0.05
CA LYS A 82 19.25 2.20 -1.35
C LYS A 82 18.04 1.93 -2.25
N ILE A 83 17.12 1.06 -1.84
CA ILE A 83 15.91 0.77 -2.64
C ILE A 83 15.04 2.03 -2.80
N VAL A 84 14.86 2.78 -1.71
CA VAL A 84 14.07 4.02 -1.71
C VAL A 84 14.73 5.08 -2.60
N LYS A 85 16.06 5.22 -2.56
CA LYS A 85 16.79 6.15 -3.44
C LYS A 85 16.77 5.76 -4.91
N ASP A 86 16.88 4.46 -5.20
CA ASP A 86 16.90 3.96 -6.58
C ASP A 86 15.52 4.11 -7.27
N ALA A 87 14.42 4.08 -6.50
CA ALA A 87 13.08 4.24 -7.05
C ALA A 87 12.06 4.77 -6.01
N PRO A 88 12.11 6.08 -5.69
CA PRO A 88 11.35 6.68 -4.58
C PRO A 88 9.82 6.63 -4.78
N ASP A 89 9.36 6.64 -6.03
CA ASP A 89 7.94 6.58 -6.38
C ASP A 89 7.43 5.15 -6.62
N SER A 90 8.24 4.14 -6.32
CA SER A 90 7.89 2.76 -6.58
C SER A 90 7.10 2.14 -5.43
N ILE A 91 6.22 1.17 -5.75
CA ILE A 91 5.48 0.39 -4.74
C ILE A 91 6.46 -0.30 -3.79
N GLN A 92 7.63 -0.71 -4.27
CA GLN A 92 8.68 -1.33 -3.45
C GLN A 92 9.26 -0.36 -2.43
N ALA A 93 9.49 0.90 -2.79
CA ALA A 93 9.94 1.92 -1.84
C ALA A 93 8.89 2.16 -0.75
N ILE A 94 7.61 2.22 -1.13
CA ILE A 94 6.50 2.34 -0.17
C ILE A 94 6.48 1.15 0.79
N GLN A 95 6.57 -0.08 0.28
CA GLN A 95 6.59 -1.30 1.11
C GLN A 95 7.77 -1.33 2.08
N VAL A 96 8.95 -0.93 1.61
CA VAL A 96 10.17 -0.85 2.43
C VAL A 96 10.01 0.20 3.52
N GLU A 97 9.53 1.41 3.21
CA GLU A 97 9.32 2.44 4.24
C GLU A 97 8.23 2.05 5.25
N PHE A 98 7.19 1.31 4.85
CA PHE A 98 6.21 0.76 5.79
C PHE A 98 6.83 -0.26 6.74
N MET A 99 7.69 -1.13 6.20
CA MET A 99 8.44 -2.11 7.00
C MET A 99 9.32 -1.40 8.01
N LEU A 100 10.11 -0.40 7.57
CA LEU A 100 10.95 0.40 8.44
C LEU A 100 10.14 1.12 9.51
N ALA A 101 9.00 1.70 9.14
CA ALA A 101 8.12 2.37 10.10
C ALA A 101 7.60 1.41 11.17
N LYS A 102 7.22 0.19 10.80
CA LYS A 102 6.78 -0.85 11.74
C LYS A 102 7.91 -1.25 12.68
N ILE A 103 9.10 -1.57 12.15
CA ILE A 103 10.26 -1.98 12.95
C ILE A 103 10.63 -0.87 13.95
N ALA A 104 10.69 0.38 13.49
CA ALA A 104 11.00 1.52 14.33
C ALA A 104 9.96 1.69 15.44
N TYR A 105 8.66 1.61 15.11
CA TYR A 105 7.58 1.71 16.08
C TYR A 105 7.63 0.60 17.13
N ASP A 106 7.82 -0.66 16.70
CA ASP A 106 7.88 -1.83 17.59
C ASP A 106 9.10 -1.76 18.53
N LYS A 107 10.20 -1.13 18.10
CA LYS A 107 11.39 -0.86 18.93
C LYS A 107 11.31 0.38 19.81
N GLY A 108 10.19 1.12 19.75
CA GLY A 108 10.01 2.37 20.48
C GLY A 108 10.70 3.59 19.85
N ASP A 109 11.31 3.45 18.67
CA ASP A 109 11.78 4.58 17.87
C ASP A 109 10.63 5.20 17.06
N TYR A 110 9.74 5.88 17.78
CA TYR A 110 8.58 6.51 17.19
C TYR A 110 8.95 7.66 16.23
N ALA A 111 10.09 8.32 16.45
CA ALA A 111 10.60 9.36 15.57
C ALA A 111 11.08 8.77 14.23
N GLY A 112 11.77 7.63 14.26
CA GLY A 112 12.10 6.85 13.07
C GLY A 112 10.85 6.40 12.31
N ALA A 113 9.83 5.93 13.03
CA ALA A 113 8.56 5.52 12.43
C ALA A 113 7.86 6.69 11.71
N GLU A 114 7.77 7.85 12.37
CA GLU A 114 7.23 9.07 11.76
C GLU A 114 8.00 9.47 10.51
N LYS A 115 9.35 9.43 10.55
CA LYS A 115 10.20 9.79 9.42
C LYS A 115 9.92 8.91 8.20
N SER A 116 9.83 7.59 8.39
CA SER A 116 9.50 6.67 7.30
C SER A 116 8.09 6.89 6.74
N LEU A 117 7.10 7.11 7.59
CA LEU A 117 5.72 7.38 7.14
C LEU A 117 5.60 8.71 6.39
N LYS A 118 6.31 9.76 6.82
CA LYS A 118 6.34 11.05 6.10
C LYS A 118 7.00 10.94 4.73
N LYS A 119 8.03 10.11 4.58
CA LYS A 119 8.61 9.85 3.25
C LYS A 119 7.58 9.25 2.31
N ILE A 120 6.79 8.30 2.79
CA ILE A 120 5.70 7.71 2.01
C ILE A 120 4.65 8.76 1.63
N GLU A 121 4.29 9.66 2.55
CA GLU A 121 3.33 10.76 2.26
C GLU A 121 3.83 11.71 1.15
N THR A 122 5.15 11.87 0.99
CA THR A 122 5.73 12.69 -0.09
C THR A 122 5.80 11.99 -1.45
N THR A 123 5.57 10.67 -1.48
CA THR A 123 5.54 9.86 -2.71
C THR A 123 4.21 10.02 -3.44
N LYS A 124 4.21 9.91 -4.78
CA LYS A 124 2.97 9.86 -5.56
C LYS A 124 2.23 8.53 -5.32
N ILE A 125 1.20 8.57 -4.47
CA ILE A 125 0.34 7.42 -4.19
C ILE A 125 -0.98 7.58 -4.93
N ASN A 126 -1.29 6.63 -5.81
CA ASN A 126 -2.55 6.60 -6.55
C ASN A 126 -3.68 5.88 -5.78
N ASP A 127 -3.35 5.18 -4.70
CA ASP A 127 -4.31 4.45 -3.87
C ASP A 127 -4.77 5.33 -2.70
N GLU A 128 -6.00 5.85 -2.79
CA GLU A 128 -6.56 6.71 -1.76
C GLU A 128 -6.67 6.01 -0.40
N GLY A 129 -7.04 4.73 -0.37
CA GLY A 129 -7.15 3.96 0.88
C GLY A 129 -5.80 3.79 1.57
N LEU A 130 -4.73 3.58 0.79
CA LEU A 130 -3.37 3.54 1.30
C LEU A 130 -2.97 4.88 1.95
N VAL A 131 -3.32 6.00 1.33
CA VAL A 131 -3.06 7.34 1.89
C VAL A 131 -3.75 7.51 3.25
N GLN A 132 -4.99 7.05 3.41
CA GLN A 132 -5.69 7.13 4.69
C GLN A 132 -5.02 6.25 5.76
N LEU A 133 -4.58 5.05 5.39
CA LEU A 133 -3.87 4.15 6.28
C LEU A 133 -2.53 4.75 6.76
N ILE A 134 -1.80 5.44 5.87
CA ILE A 134 -0.55 6.12 6.21
C ILE A 134 -0.81 7.20 7.26
N LYS A 135 -1.84 8.03 7.05
CA LYS A 135 -2.24 9.09 7.98
C LYS A 135 -2.57 8.53 9.37
N LEU A 136 -3.34 7.44 9.44
CA LEU A 136 -3.66 6.78 10.72
C LEU A 136 -2.41 6.23 11.43
N ARG A 137 -1.49 5.61 10.70
CA ARG A 137 -0.24 5.11 11.29
C ARG A 137 0.66 6.26 11.73
N LEU A 138 0.70 7.34 10.96
CA LEU A 138 1.47 8.55 11.27
C LEU A 138 0.94 9.22 12.53
N SER A 139 -0.38 9.34 12.69
CA SER A 139 -0.97 9.87 13.93
C SER A 139 -0.64 9.01 15.15
N ASN A 140 -0.57 7.68 15.00
CA ASN A 140 -0.17 6.79 16.10
C ASN A 140 1.30 7.00 16.50
N ALA A 141 2.20 7.14 15.52
CA ALA A 141 3.60 7.47 15.78
C ALA A 141 3.76 8.85 16.45
N GLN A 142 2.95 9.84 16.05
CA GLN A 142 2.92 11.17 16.68
C GLN A 142 2.37 11.11 18.10
N LEU A 143 1.29 10.35 18.33
CA LEU A 143 0.71 10.11 19.65
C LEU A 143 1.72 9.46 20.60
N ALA A 144 2.45 8.43 20.14
CA ALA A 144 3.48 7.76 20.93
C ALA A 144 4.64 8.70 21.32
N GLN A 145 4.92 9.71 20.49
CA GLN A 145 5.86 10.80 20.78
C GLN A 145 5.27 11.93 21.64
N LYS A 146 4.00 11.82 22.06
CA LYS A 146 3.24 12.88 22.76
C LYS A 146 3.05 14.16 21.92
N LYS A 147 3.18 14.07 20.59
CA LYS A 147 2.92 15.17 19.65
C LYS A 147 1.42 15.27 19.35
N TYR A 148 0.64 15.57 20.38
CA TYR A 148 -0.81 15.42 20.32
C TYR A 148 -1.47 16.33 19.26
N ASP A 149 -1.04 17.58 19.15
CA ASP A 149 -1.64 18.52 18.20
C ASP A 149 -1.29 18.14 16.74
N GLU A 150 -0.09 17.61 16.51
CA GLU A 150 0.28 17.06 15.21
C GLU A 150 -0.55 15.81 14.89
N ALA A 151 -0.74 14.90 15.85
CA ALA A 151 -1.58 13.71 15.68
C ALA A 151 -3.03 14.09 15.32
N LEU A 152 -3.62 15.07 16.02
CA LEU A 152 -4.96 15.57 15.72
C LEU A 152 -5.05 16.21 14.33
N LYS A 153 -4.01 16.95 13.91
CA LYS A 153 -3.93 17.53 12.57
C LYS A 153 -3.87 16.45 11.50
N THR A 154 -3.03 15.42 11.69
CA THR A 154 -2.91 14.27 10.78
C THR A 154 -4.25 13.54 10.67
N LEU A 155 -4.92 13.25 11.80
CA LEU A 155 -6.24 12.60 11.82
C LEU A 155 -7.32 13.44 11.12
N SER A 156 -7.24 14.76 11.20
CA SER A 156 -8.18 15.64 10.51
C SER A 156 -7.99 15.65 8.99
N SER A 157 -6.85 15.16 8.49
CA SER A 157 -6.61 14.95 7.07
C SER A 157 -7.14 13.59 6.57
N VAL A 158 -7.68 12.74 7.45
CA VAL A 158 -8.35 11.49 7.07
C VAL A 158 -9.77 11.82 6.63
N THR A 159 -10.03 11.74 5.33
CA THR A 159 -11.27 12.25 4.72
C THR A 159 -12.18 11.16 4.17
N ASP A 160 -11.66 9.95 3.98
CA ASP A 160 -12.44 8.84 3.44
C ASP A 160 -13.46 8.35 4.49
N PRO A 161 -14.76 8.31 4.15
CA PRO A 161 -15.79 7.80 5.03
C PRO A 161 -15.45 6.42 5.60
N ALA A 162 -14.88 5.51 4.81
CA ALA A 162 -14.54 4.14 5.24
C ALA A 162 -13.65 4.14 6.50
N PHE A 163 -12.77 5.12 6.63
CA PHE A 163 -11.83 5.26 7.74
C PHE A 163 -12.34 6.13 8.89
N LYS A 164 -13.51 6.77 8.75
CA LYS A 164 -14.07 7.70 9.75
C LYS A 164 -14.13 7.11 11.16
N ALA A 165 -14.66 5.91 11.32
CA ALA A 165 -14.74 5.25 12.63
C ALA A 165 -13.35 5.07 13.27
N THR A 166 -12.38 4.58 12.49
CA THR A 166 -11.00 4.39 12.97
C THR A 166 -10.30 5.72 13.26
N ALA A 167 -10.55 6.76 12.46
CA ALA A 167 -9.97 8.08 12.68
C ALA A 167 -10.52 8.75 13.94
N GLU A 168 -11.82 8.64 14.18
CA GLU A 168 -12.45 9.19 15.39
C GLU A 168 -12.08 8.39 16.65
N GLU A 169 -11.92 7.07 16.54
CA GLU A 169 -11.37 6.26 17.63
C GLU A 169 -9.94 6.70 17.98
N ALA A 170 -9.06 6.84 16.98
CA ALA A 170 -7.70 7.33 17.20
C ALA A 170 -7.68 8.77 17.75
N ARG A 171 -8.63 9.62 17.34
CA ARG A 171 -8.77 10.99 17.87
C ARG A 171 -9.14 10.95 19.36
N GLY A 172 -10.03 10.04 19.75
CA GLY A 172 -10.35 9.77 21.15
C GLY A 172 -9.11 9.37 21.94
N ASP A 173 -8.30 8.45 21.43
CA ASP A 173 -7.06 8.00 22.07
C ASP A 173 -6.08 9.17 22.30
N VAL A 174 -5.96 10.08 21.33
CA VAL A 174 -5.15 11.29 21.48
C VAL A 174 -5.70 12.21 22.58
N TYR A 175 -7.01 12.41 22.65
CA TYR A 175 -7.62 13.24 23.69
C TYR A 175 -7.51 12.63 25.09
N VAL A 176 -7.65 11.31 25.22
CA VAL A 176 -7.37 10.60 26.49
C VAL A 176 -5.93 10.86 26.92
N ALA A 177 -4.97 10.73 26.01
CA ALA A 177 -3.57 10.99 26.31
C ALA A 177 -3.28 12.46 26.67
N LYS A 178 -4.10 13.41 26.19
CA LYS A 178 -4.09 14.84 26.59
C LYS A 178 -4.80 15.11 27.93
N ASN A 179 -5.43 14.11 28.55
CA ASN A 179 -6.37 14.26 29.68
C ASN A 179 -7.63 15.09 29.36
N ASP A 180 -7.99 15.23 28.09
CA ASP A 180 -9.24 15.88 27.67
C ASP A 180 -10.35 14.85 27.48
N ILE A 181 -10.90 14.39 28.60
CA ILE A 181 -11.92 13.33 28.62
C ILE A 181 -13.22 13.77 27.92
N ALA A 182 -13.55 15.06 27.96
CA ALA A 182 -14.76 15.57 27.32
C ALA A 182 -14.67 15.48 25.78
N SER A 183 -13.51 15.82 25.20
CA SER A 183 -13.28 15.66 23.77
C SER A 183 -13.10 14.20 23.37
N ALA A 184 -12.44 13.39 24.22
CA ALA A 184 -12.29 11.94 23.99
C ALA A 184 -13.65 11.25 23.88
N ARG A 185 -14.57 11.57 24.80
CA ARG A 185 -15.95 11.05 24.78
C ARG A 185 -16.65 11.34 23.47
N LYS A 186 -16.59 12.58 22.99
CA LYS A 186 -17.22 12.98 21.73
C LYS A 186 -16.65 12.21 20.54
N ALA A 187 -15.33 12.05 20.49
CA ALA A 187 -14.66 11.34 19.42
C ALA A 187 -15.02 9.85 19.43
N TYR A 188 -14.95 9.17 20.59
CA TYR A 188 -15.35 7.78 20.68
C TYR A 188 -16.83 7.54 20.38
N GLN A 189 -17.72 8.44 20.82
CA GLN A 189 -19.14 8.36 20.47
C GLN A 189 -19.33 8.49 18.96
N SER A 190 -18.67 9.45 18.32
CA SER A 190 -18.73 9.60 16.87
C SER A 190 -18.18 8.37 16.14
N ALA A 191 -17.19 7.68 16.69
CA ALA A 191 -16.70 6.42 16.13
C ALA A 191 -17.74 5.30 16.27
N TRP A 192 -18.42 5.23 17.43
CA TRP A 192 -19.46 4.25 17.72
C TRP A 192 -20.67 4.41 16.81
N ASP A 193 -21.17 5.63 16.64
CA ASP A 193 -22.34 5.92 15.81
C ASP A 193 -22.11 5.45 14.36
N VAL A 194 -20.89 5.66 13.82
CA VAL A 194 -20.52 5.19 12.47
C VAL A 194 -20.50 3.66 12.39
N LEU A 195 -20.11 2.96 13.45
CA LEU A 195 -20.09 1.49 13.47
C LEU A 195 -21.49 0.90 13.62
N LEU A 196 -22.37 1.54 14.39
CA LEU A 196 -23.79 1.17 14.48
C LEU A 196 -24.47 1.27 13.11
N GLU A 197 -24.27 2.38 12.38
CA GLU A 197 -24.79 2.54 11.01
C GLU A 197 -24.32 1.43 10.07
N ARG A 198 -23.09 0.91 10.28
CA ARG A 198 -22.49 -0.15 9.48
C ARG A 198 -22.81 -1.56 9.98
N LYS A 199 -23.49 -1.70 11.11
CA LYS A 199 -23.70 -2.98 11.81
C LYS A 199 -22.37 -3.71 12.04
N GLN A 200 -21.36 -2.98 12.49
CA GLN A 200 -20.02 -3.53 12.78
C GLN A 200 -19.77 -3.53 14.29
N GLU A 201 -19.45 -4.69 14.84
CA GLU A 201 -19.02 -4.81 16.24
C GLU A 201 -17.55 -4.35 16.40
N ARG A 202 -17.28 -3.61 17.49
CA ARG A 202 -15.92 -3.27 17.91
C ARG A 202 -15.82 -3.20 19.43
N GLN A 203 -15.59 -4.35 20.05
CA GLN A 203 -15.52 -4.52 21.51
C GLN A 203 -14.50 -3.59 22.18
N ILE A 204 -13.32 -3.41 21.57
CA ILE A 204 -12.29 -2.51 22.11
C ILE A 204 -12.81 -1.07 22.24
N LEU A 205 -13.65 -0.60 21.30
CA LEU A 205 -14.20 0.75 21.35
C LEU A 205 -15.23 0.90 22.48
N GLN A 206 -16.01 -0.13 22.79
CA GLN A 206 -16.91 -0.13 23.95
C GLN A 206 -16.13 0.03 25.26
N ILE A 207 -15.03 -0.72 25.43
CA ILE A 207 -14.14 -0.60 26.60
C ILE A 207 -13.54 0.81 26.69
N LYS A 208 -13.13 1.39 25.56
CA LYS A 208 -12.63 2.77 25.51
C LYS A 208 -13.69 3.79 25.90
N LEU A 209 -14.92 3.63 25.43
CA LEU A 209 -16.07 4.45 25.85
C LEU A 209 -16.33 4.36 27.34
N GLU A 210 -16.32 3.14 27.89
CA GLU A 210 -16.51 2.91 29.31
C GLU A 210 -15.42 3.61 30.13
N SER A 211 -14.16 3.55 29.66
CA SER A 211 -13.02 4.23 30.31
C SER A 211 -13.18 5.75 30.39
N VAL A 212 -13.98 6.36 29.51
CA VAL A 212 -14.32 7.80 29.53
C VAL A 212 -15.71 8.08 30.11
N GLY A 213 -16.32 7.09 30.75
CA GLY A 213 -17.60 7.17 31.45
C GLY A 213 -18.83 7.10 30.54
N VAL A 214 -18.74 6.42 29.40
CA VAL A 214 -19.87 6.15 28.51
C VAL A 214 -20.10 4.66 28.39
N LEU A 215 -21.30 4.22 28.78
CA LEU A 215 -21.75 2.85 28.54
C LEU A 215 -22.52 2.81 27.23
N VAL A 216 -22.23 1.83 26.39
CA VAL A 216 -22.93 1.58 25.13
C VAL A 216 -23.40 0.14 25.09
N ASP A 217 -24.61 -0.07 24.58
CA ASP A 217 -25.18 -1.40 24.40
C ASP A 217 -24.50 -2.13 23.23
N ASP A 218 -24.56 -3.46 23.24
CA ASP A 218 -24.07 -4.26 22.12
C ASP A 218 -24.88 -3.96 20.85
N PRO A 219 -24.23 -3.85 19.67
CA PRO A 219 -24.94 -3.67 18.43
C PRO A 219 -25.86 -4.87 18.19
N GLU A 220 -27.14 -4.62 17.90
CA GLU A 220 -28.07 -5.68 17.50
C GLU A 220 -27.72 -6.19 16.08
N ILE A 221 -26.78 -7.13 16.01
CA ILE A 221 -26.45 -7.85 14.79
C ILE A 221 -27.20 -9.17 14.80
N GLU A 222 -28.09 -9.37 13.83
CA GLU A 222 -28.70 -10.67 13.57
C GLU A 222 -27.61 -11.70 13.27
N ARG A 223 -27.30 -12.54 14.26
CA ARG A 223 -26.40 -13.69 14.09
C ARG A 223 -27.24 -14.83 13.52
N PRO A 224 -26.88 -15.42 12.38
CA PRO A 224 -27.56 -16.63 11.94
C PRO A 224 -27.38 -17.68 13.03
N ILE A 225 -28.50 -18.16 13.57
CA ILE A 225 -28.49 -19.30 14.48
C ILE A 225 -27.95 -20.45 13.64
N LEU A 226 -26.71 -20.87 13.89
CA LEU A 226 -26.21 -22.13 13.36
C LEU A 226 -27.01 -23.19 14.08
N ASP A 227 -28.08 -23.66 13.44
CA ASP A 227 -28.84 -24.82 13.88
C ASP A 227 -27.90 -26.02 13.68
N THR A 228 -27.00 -26.23 14.63
CA THR A 228 -26.20 -27.43 14.68
C THR A 228 -27.20 -28.53 15.01
N GLN A 229 -27.71 -29.20 13.98
CA GLN A 229 -28.28 -30.52 14.14
C GLN A 229 -27.17 -31.37 14.74
N VAL A 230 -27.20 -31.47 16.07
CA VAL A 230 -26.45 -32.48 16.79
C VAL A 230 -27.16 -33.78 16.39
N ASP A 231 -26.64 -34.43 15.35
CA ASP A 231 -26.99 -35.83 15.08
C ASP A 231 -26.51 -36.60 16.31
N GLU A 232 -27.44 -36.86 17.23
CA GLU A 232 -27.29 -37.84 18.30
C GLU A 232 -27.23 -39.22 17.64
N SER A 233 -26.02 -39.67 17.31
CA SER A 233 -25.71 -41.06 16.92
C SER A 233 -25.32 -41.90 18.11
#